data_AF-A0A150WK85-F1
#
_entry.id   AF-A0A150WK85-F1
#
_cell.length_a   1.000
_cell.length_b   1.000
_cell.length_c   1.000
_cell.angle_alpha   90.00
_cell.angle_beta   90.00
_cell.angle_gamma   90.00
#
_symmetry.space_group_name_H-M   'P 1'
#
loop_
_entity.id
_entity.type
_entity.pdbx_description
1 polymer ?
#
loop_
_entity_poly.entity_id
_entity_poly.type
_entity_poly.pdbx_seq_one_letter_code
_entity_poly.pdbx_strand_id
1 'polypeptide(L)' 'MKNEMTLELLRNQLKNFGLNPAEWSISRLQALNFLVQNRNDETFALYGRLEYRNRKPQWKSLEVYSL' A
#
# COMPACT_ATOMS: atom_id res chain seq x y z
N MET A 1 -7.54 -13.21 -9.15
CA MET A 1 -7.67 -13.94 -7.87
C MET A 1 -6.52 -13.75 -6.88
N LYS A 2 -5.30 -14.32 -7.05
CA LYS A 2 -4.23 -14.21 -6.01
C LYS A 2 -3.72 -12.76 -5.78
N ASN A 3 -3.60 -11.97 -6.85
CA ASN A 3 -3.11 -10.59 -6.76
C ASN A 3 -4.15 -9.64 -6.12
N GLU A 4 -5.42 -9.75 -6.50
CA GLU A 4 -6.50 -8.92 -5.94
C GLU A 4 -6.69 -9.15 -4.45
N MET A 5 -6.68 -10.41 -4.01
CA MET A 5 -6.77 -10.74 -2.58
C MET A 5 -5.57 -10.21 -1.77
N THR A 6 -4.40 -10.13 -2.39
CA THR A 6 -3.19 -9.55 -1.78
C THR A 6 -3.30 -8.02 -1.70
N LEU A 7 -3.76 -7.36 -2.76
CA LEU A 7 -3.96 -5.91 -2.78
C LEU A 7 -5.03 -5.47 -1.78
N GLU A 8 -6.12 -6.22 -1.67
CA GLU A 8 -7.18 -5.94 -0.70
C GLU A 8 -6.67 -6.06 0.74
N LEU A 9 -5.87 -7.09 1.02
CA LEU A 9 -5.25 -7.27 2.32
C LEU A 9 -4.28 -6.14 2.65
N LEU A 10 -3.42 -5.74 1.70
CA LEU A 10 -2.50 -4.61 1.88
C LEU A 10 -3.25 -3.29 2.08
N ARG A 11 -4.35 -3.06 1.35
CA ARG A 11 -5.22 -1.89 1.52
C ARG A 11 -5.77 -1.83 2.94
N ASN A 12 -6.27 -2.95 3.45
CA ASN A 12 -6.81 -3.01 4.80
C ASN A 12 -5.75 -2.80 5.89
N GLN A 13 -4.49 -3.19 5.64
CA GLN A 13 -3.37 -2.95 6.56
C GLN A 13 -2.96 -1.47 6.66
N LEU A 14 -3.42 -0.58 5.77
CA LEU A 14 -3.15 0.87 5.87
C LEU A 14 -3.70 1.46 7.19
N LYS A 15 -4.73 0.84 7.79
CA LYS A 15 -5.23 1.20 9.13
C LYS A 15 -4.16 1.16 10.21
N ASN A 16 -3.17 0.27 10.08
CA ASN A 16 -2.07 0.14 11.04
C ASN A 16 -1.12 1.36 11.03
N PHE A 17 -1.21 2.18 9.98
CA PHE A 17 -0.47 3.42 9.81
C PHE A 17 -1.34 4.67 10.05
N GLY A 18 -2.55 4.49 10.58
CA GLY A 18 -3.50 5.59 10.81
C GLY A 18 -4.22 6.09 9.55
N LEU A 19 -4.13 5.34 8.44
CA LEU A 19 -4.73 5.73 7.16
C LEU A 19 -6.07 5.01 6.95
N ASN A 20 -7.08 5.73 6.43
CA ASN A 20 -8.38 5.16 6.08
C ASN A 20 -8.32 4.42 4.73
N PRO A 21 -8.43 3.07 4.65
CA PRO A 21 -8.24 2.31 3.41
C PRO A 21 -9.13 2.72 2.23
N ALA A 22 -10.29 3.31 2.49
CA ALA A 22 -11.23 3.74 1.45
C ALA A 22 -10.69 4.93 0.63
N GLU A 23 -9.77 5.71 1.21
CA GLU A 23 -9.20 6.93 0.63
C GLU A 23 -7.97 6.65 -0.24
N TRP A 24 -7.51 5.39 -0.34
CA TRP A 24 -6.25 5.07 -1.01
C TRP A 24 -6.44 4.06 -2.14
N SER A 25 -5.70 4.25 -3.22
CA SER A 25 -5.49 3.26 -4.27
C SER A 25 -4.08 2.67 -4.13
N ILE A 26 -3.92 1.38 -4.45
CA ILE A 26 -2.63 0.68 -4.39
C ILE A 26 -2.31 0.15 -5.78
N SER A 27 -1.16 0.56 -6.31
CA SER A 27 -0.64 0.14 -7.59
C SER A 27 0.73 -0.48 -7.39
N ARG A 28 0.97 -1.66 -7.96
CA ARG A 28 2.29 -2.28 -7.91
C ARG A 28 3.23 -1.54 -8.86
N LEU A 29 4.38 -1.09 -8.36
CA LEU A 29 5.42 -0.50 -9.19
C LEU A 29 6.33 -1.60 -9.74
N GLN A 30 7.08 -2.27 -8.87
CA GLN A 30 7.99 -3.35 -9.23
C GLN A 30 8.23 -4.27 -8.03
N ALA A 31 8.24 -5.59 -8.26
CA ALA A 31 8.57 -6.58 -7.23
C ALA A 31 7.82 -6.36 -5.90
N LEU A 32 8.50 -5.89 -4.85
CA LEU A 32 7.96 -5.64 -3.52
C LEU A 32 7.57 -4.17 -3.28
N ASN A 33 7.62 -3.33 -4.31
CA ASN A 33 7.39 -1.90 -4.20
C ASN A 33 6.03 -1.52 -4.80
N PHE A 34 5.31 -0.66 -4.10
CA PHE A 34 3.97 -0.23 -4.42
C PHE A 34 3.85 1.30 -4.29
N LEU A 35 3.01 1.88 -5.11
CA LEU A 35 2.53 3.25 -4.96
C LEU A 35 1.18 3.19 -4.24
N VAL A 36 1.05 3.97 -3.17
CA VAL A 36 -0.20 4.15 -2.43
C VAL A 36 -0.64 5.60 -2.62
N GLN A 37 -1.63 5.82 -3.48
CA GLN A 37 -2.05 7.17 -3.90
C GLN A 37 -3.35 7.56 -3.22
N ASN A 38 -3.43 8.76 -2.67
CA ASN A 38 -4.68 9.27 -2.13
C ASN A 38 -5.67 9.52 -3.28
N ARG A 39 -6.92 9.10 -3.10
CA ARG A 39 -7.98 9.20 -4.11
C ARG A 39 -8.57 10.61 -4.22
N ASN A 40 -8.45 11.41 -3.17
CA ASN A 40 -8.99 12.76 -3.09
C ASN A 40 -7.89 13.82 -3.32
N ASP A 41 -6.62 13.44 -3.18
CA ASP A 41 -5.47 14.30 -3.39
C ASP A 41 -4.42 13.61 -4.27
N GLU A 42 -4.40 13.98 -5.55
CA GLU A 42 -3.47 13.41 -6.53
C GLU A 42 -2.01 13.79 -6.27
N THR A 43 -1.76 14.83 -5.47
CA THR A 43 -0.40 15.25 -5.10
C THR A 43 0.16 14.45 -3.93
N PHE A 44 -0.70 13.71 -3.21
CA PHE A 44 -0.30 12.97 -2.02
C PHE A 44 -0.21 11.46 -2.27
N ALA A 45 1.03 10.98 -2.32
CA ALA A 45 1.35 9.57 -2.47
C ALA A 45 2.31 9.09 -1.38
N LEU A 46 2.27 7.79 -1.16
CA LEU A 46 3.23 7.07 -0.34
C LEU A 46 3.93 6.00 -1.17
N TYR A 47 5.21 5.83 -0.91
CA TYR A 47 5.96 4.68 -1.39
C TYR A 47 5.85 3.55 -0.37
N GLY A 48 5.25 2.45 -0.78
CA GLY A 48 5.03 1.28 0.06
C GLY A 48 5.97 0.14 -0.26
N ARG A 49 6.63 -0.41 0.76
CA ARG A 49 7.49 -1.59 0.63
C ARG A 49 6.84 -2.80 1.30
N LEU A 50 6.68 -3.87 0.54
CA LEU A 50 6.15 -5.15 0.98
C LEU A 50 7.26 -6.03 1.56
N GLU A 51 6.93 -6.80 2.60
CA GLU A 51 7.69 -7.97 3.02
C GLU A 51 6.77 -9.19 3.22
N TYR A 52 7.37 -10.37 3.32
CA TYR A 52 6.67 -11.60 3.64
C TYR A 52 7.11 -12.12 5.00
N ARG A 53 6.25 -11.97 6.01
CA ARG A 53 6.48 -12.52 7.36
C ARG A 53 5.59 -13.74 7.55
N ASN A 54 6.17 -14.88 7.90
CA ASN A 54 5.46 -16.16 7.98
C ASN A 54 4.63 -16.48 6.73
N ARG A 55 5.19 -16.20 5.54
CA ARG A 55 4.54 -16.34 4.22
C ARG A 55 3.31 -15.45 3.99
N LYS A 56 3.01 -14.52 4.88
CA LYS A 56 1.93 -13.54 4.73
C LYS A 56 2.48 -12.20 4.24
N PRO A 57 1.92 -11.61 3.17
CA PRO A 57 2.33 -10.29 2.72
C PRO A 57 1.92 -9.23 3.75
N GLN A 58 2.83 -8.32 4.06
CA GLN A 58 2.55 -7.16 4.89
C GLN A 58 3.40 -5.96 4.52
N TRP A 59 2.94 -4.76 4.87
CA TRP A 59 3.77 -3.57 4.76
C TRP A 59 4.98 -3.66 5.69
N LYS A 60 6.16 -3.49 5.11
CA LYS A 60 7.42 -3.24 5.82
C LYS A 60 7.55 -1.76 6.17
N SER A 61 7.30 -0.89 5.20
CA SER A 61 7.27 0.56 5.38
C SER A 61 6.26 1.22 4.43
N LEU A 62 5.76 2.38 4.88
CA LEU A 62 5.09 3.37 4.06
C LEU A 62 5.82 4.69 4.28
N GLU A 63 6.33 5.27 3.22
CA GLU A 63 7.14 6.49 3.27
C GLU A 63 6.45 7.58 2.45
N VAL A 64 6.39 8.80 2.98
CA VAL A 64 5.80 9.94 2.26
C VAL A 64 6.61 10.18 1.00
N TYR A 65 5.92 10.20 -0.13
CA TYR A 65 6.51 10.56 -1.42
C TYR A 65 6.09 12.01 -1.72
N SER A 66 7.01 12.95 -1.49
CA SER A 66 6.90 14.31 -2.02
C SER A 66 7.64 14.35 -3.35
N LEU A 67 6.98 14.88 -4.38
CA LEU A 67 7.66 15.35 -5.60
C LEU A 67 8.50 16.59 -5.29
#